data_AF-A0A0N4T7W8-F1
#
_entry.id   AF-A0A0N4T7W8-F1
#
_cell.length_a   1.000
_cell.length_b   1.000
_cell.length_c   1.000
_cell.angle_alpha   90.00
_cell.angle_beta   90.00
_cell.angle_gamma   90.00
#
_symmetry.space_group_name_H-M   'P 1'
#
loop_
_entity.id
_entity.type
_entity.pdbx_description
1 polymer ?
#
loop_
_entity_poly.entity_id
_entity_poly.type
_entity_poly.pdbx_seq_one_letter_code
_entity_poly.pdbx_strand_id
1 'polypeptide(L)'
;VIQNADELFDHDELSAVADIGWPDCFNSGVFAYKPSEQTYLDILNFALEHGSFEVYNLFICGDQGLLNQPFKGWRDKPPAFRLPFIYNMTSGAIYTYAAAFKKYGAQNHLIKETVEYGEDKIPGVSFDQSSPPTDEERMRAWEVGHPDYLGADAYSNIQKAIDHALE
;
A
#
# COMPACT_ATOMS: atom_id res chain seq x y z
N VAL A 1 -4.95 5.09 -10.06
CA VAL A 1 -4.82 6.56 -10.20
C VAL A 1 -6.17 7.11 -10.62
N ILE A 2 -6.71 8.10 -9.90
CA ILE A 2 -8.05 8.63 -10.15
C ILE A 2 -8.07 10.12 -10.53
N GLN A 3 -6.97 10.84 -10.29
CA GLN A 3 -6.73 12.21 -10.77
C GLN A 3 -5.26 12.34 -11.20
N ASN A 4 -4.91 13.40 -11.95
CA ASN A 4 -3.50 13.70 -12.27
C ASN A 4 -2.69 13.89 -10.97
N ALA A 5 -1.43 13.47 -10.99
CA ALA A 5 -0.54 13.53 -9.82
C ALA A 5 0.90 13.91 -10.23
N ASP A 6 1.06 14.67 -11.32
CA ASP A 6 2.38 15.00 -11.86
C ASP A 6 3.17 15.93 -10.92
N GLU A 7 2.48 16.67 -10.06
CA GLU A 7 3.10 17.45 -8.99
C GLU A 7 3.92 16.60 -8.00
N LEU A 8 3.72 15.27 -7.95
CA LEU A 8 4.59 14.38 -7.18
C LEU A 8 6.04 14.40 -7.65
N PHE A 9 6.29 14.75 -8.92
CA PHE A 9 7.64 14.88 -9.47
C PHE A 9 8.40 16.12 -8.96
N ASP A 10 7.72 17.07 -8.32
CA ASP A 10 8.34 18.26 -7.74
C ASP A 10 8.90 18.01 -6.32
N HIS A 11 8.67 16.82 -5.75
CA HIS A 11 9.12 16.46 -4.40
C HIS A 11 10.53 15.86 -4.35
N ASP A 12 11.25 16.18 -3.28
CA ASP A 12 12.60 15.66 -3.01
C ASP A 12 12.60 14.25 -2.38
N GLU A 13 13.77 13.60 -2.37
CA GLU A 13 13.95 12.26 -1.82
C GLU A 13 14.10 12.22 -0.27
N LEU A 14 13.50 11.28 0.45
CA LEU A 14 12.37 10.45 0.07
C LEU A 14 11.11 11.17 0.60
N SER A 15 10.17 11.47 -0.28
CA SER A 15 8.87 12.05 0.11
C SER A 15 7.80 10.99 -0.01
N ALA A 16 7.01 10.79 1.04
CA ALA A 16 6.04 9.70 1.09
C ALA A 16 4.85 10.09 1.97
N VAL A 17 3.79 9.29 1.88
CA VAL A 17 2.62 9.42 2.75
C VAL A 17 2.87 8.65 4.04
N ALA A 18 2.41 9.17 5.18
CA ALA A 18 2.49 8.46 6.46
C ALA A 18 1.71 7.15 6.44
N ASP A 19 2.23 6.11 7.09
CA ASP A 19 1.50 4.88 7.29
C ASP A 19 0.29 5.11 8.21
N ILE A 20 -0.83 4.48 7.87
CA ILE A 20 -2.09 4.61 8.59
C ILE A 20 -2.04 3.96 9.98
N GLY A 21 -1.33 2.84 10.13
CA GLY A 21 -1.21 2.12 11.39
C GLY A 21 -0.14 2.73 12.29
N TRP A 22 1.03 3.05 11.73
CA TRP A 22 2.14 3.65 12.46
C TRP A 22 2.70 4.90 11.76
N PRO A 23 2.19 6.12 12.07
CA PRO A 23 2.44 7.33 11.26
C PRO A 23 3.87 7.91 11.38
N ASP A 24 4.72 7.33 12.24
CA ASP A 24 6.16 7.64 12.25
C ASP A 24 6.94 6.86 11.17
N CYS A 25 6.30 5.85 10.56
CA CYS A 25 6.76 5.20 9.34
C CYS A 25 6.02 5.77 8.13
N PHE A 26 6.65 5.75 6.97
CA PHE A 26 5.96 6.04 5.71
C PHE A 26 5.39 4.76 5.11
N ASN A 27 4.28 4.91 4.39
CA ASN A 27 3.74 3.86 3.56
C ASN A 27 4.53 3.78 2.25
N SER A 28 5.06 2.61 1.91
CA SER A 28 5.88 2.40 0.71
C SER A 28 5.08 2.24 -0.58
N GLY A 29 3.73 2.28 -0.53
CA GLY A 29 2.89 2.16 -1.71
C GLY A 29 3.03 3.32 -2.71
N VAL A 30 3.34 4.53 -2.21
CA VAL A 30 3.57 5.73 -3.04
C VAL A 30 4.63 6.60 -2.36
N PHE A 31 5.72 6.87 -3.08
CA PHE A 31 6.78 7.77 -2.64
C PHE A 31 7.53 8.38 -3.84
N ALA A 32 8.07 9.58 -3.66
CA ALA A 32 8.99 10.23 -4.59
C ALA A 32 10.45 9.96 -4.18
N TYR A 33 11.27 9.60 -5.15
CA TYR A 33 12.64 9.13 -4.95
C TYR A 33 13.52 9.50 -6.16
N LYS A 34 14.85 9.65 -5.97
CA LYS A 34 15.81 9.97 -7.03
C LYS A 34 16.66 8.73 -7.34
N PRO A 35 16.53 8.12 -8.53
CA PRO A 35 17.32 6.95 -8.92
C PRO A 35 18.81 7.14 -8.66
N SER A 36 19.41 6.22 -7.91
CA SER A 36 20.82 6.28 -7.49
C SER A 36 21.34 4.85 -7.35
N GLU A 37 22.40 4.53 -8.10
CA GLU A 37 23.05 3.21 -8.02
C GLU A 37 23.60 2.94 -6.62
N GLN A 38 24.18 3.97 -5.99
CA GLN A 38 24.69 3.87 -4.63
C GLN A 38 23.58 3.49 -3.65
N THR A 39 22.44 4.17 -3.70
CA THR A 39 21.33 3.88 -2.79
C THR A 39 20.74 2.50 -3.04
N TYR A 40 20.66 2.06 -4.30
CA TYR A 40 20.26 0.69 -4.63
C TYR A 40 21.20 -0.34 -3.97
N LEU A 41 22.51 -0.14 -4.08
CA LEU A 41 23.50 -1.03 -3.46
C LEU A 41 23.40 -1.00 -1.93
N ASP A 42 23.16 0.17 -1.33
CA ASP A 42 23.00 0.29 0.12
C ASP A 42 21.76 -0.46 0.64
N ILE A 43 20.62 -0.33 -0.05
CA ILE A 43 19.38 -1.07 0.26
C ILE A 43 19.60 -2.57 0.05
N LEU A 44 20.26 -2.97 -1.04
CA LEU A 44 20.57 -4.38 -1.32
C LEU A 44 21.48 -4.99 -0.26
N ASN A 45 22.57 -4.31 0.09
CA ASN A 45 23.49 -4.77 1.13
C ASN A 45 22.78 -4.88 2.48
N PHE A 46 21.95 -3.89 2.83
CA PHE A 46 21.13 -3.95 4.04
C PHE A 46 20.20 -5.17 4.04
N ALA A 47 19.52 -5.44 2.92
CA ALA A 47 18.63 -6.60 2.77
C ALA A 47 19.39 -7.93 2.87
N LEU A 48 20.61 -8.01 2.31
CA LEU A 48 21.45 -9.21 2.38
C LEU A 48 21.99 -9.46 3.80
N GLU A 49 22.33 -8.40 4.54
CA GLU A 49 22.87 -8.49 5.90
C GLU A 49 21.81 -8.79 6.96
N HIS A 50 20.61 -8.21 6.83
CA HIS A 50 19.58 -8.24 7.87
C HIS A 50 18.37 -9.11 7.50
N GLY A 51 18.29 -9.54 6.22
CA GLY A 51 17.09 -10.13 5.64
C GLY A 51 15.96 -9.10 5.49
N SER A 52 15.08 -9.29 4.52
CA SER A 52 13.79 -8.58 4.49
C SER A 52 12.78 -9.13 5.52
N PHE A 53 13.09 -10.29 6.12
CA PHE A 53 12.10 -11.18 6.73
C PHE A 53 12.30 -11.51 8.22
N GLU A 54 13.50 -11.42 8.81
CA GLU A 54 13.75 -12.08 10.11
C GLU A 54 13.79 -11.19 11.36
N VAL A 55 13.78 -9.85 11.27
CA VAL A 55 14.08 -9.02 12.47
C VAL A 55 12.88 -8.26 13.06
N TYR A 56 11.73 -8.16 12.39
CA TYR A 56 10.61 -7.39 12.94
C TYR A 56 9.29 -8.18 12.92
N ASN A 57 8.94 -8.68 14.11
CA ASN A 57 7.62 -9.16 14.49
C ASN A 57 6.50 -8.41 13.76
N LEU A 58 5.85 -9.10 12.81
CA LEU A 58 4.45 -9.01 12.37
C LEU A 58 3.85 -7.65 11.92
N PHE A 59 4.45 -6.49 12.19
CA PHE A 59 3.78 -5.20 12.02
C PHE A 59 4.19 -4.39 10.78
N ILE A 60 5.35 -4.65 10.18
CA ILE A 60 5.77 -4.02 8.90
C ILE A 60 6.54 -5.05 8.08
N CYS A 61 5.83 -5.88 7.31
CA CYS A 61 6.42 -6.89 6.43
C CYS A 61 6.76 -6.32 5.04
N GLY A 62 7.73 -6.95 4.36
CA GLY A 62 8.02 -6.68 2.94
C GLY A 62 8.85 -5.42 2.69
N ASP A 63 8.56 -4.74 1.59
CA ASP A 63 9.30 -3.56 1.14
C ASP A 63 9.13 -2.37 2.11
N GLN A 64 7.98 -2.23 2.78
CA GLN A 64 7.76 -1.15 3.74
C GLN A 64 8.75 -1.23 4.91
N GLY A 65 9.01 -2.44 5.40
CA GLY A 65 9.96 -2.67 6.50
C GLY A 65 11.38 -2.42 6.03
N LEU A 66 11.73 -2.92 4.84
CA LEU A 66 13.04 -2.73 4.24
C LEU A 66 13.35 -1.25 3.97
N LEU A 67 12.39 -0.48 3.46
CA LEU A 67 12.60 0.92 3.07
C LEU A 67 12.58 1.87 4.28
N ASN A 68 11.76 1.62 5.31
CA ASN A 68 11.74 2.51 6.48
C ASN A 68 13.05 2.49 7.29
N GLN A 69 13.93 1.50 7.11
CA GLN A 69 15.20 1.41 7.84
C GLN A 69 16.30 2.35 7.29
N PRO A 70 16.70 2.27 6.01
CA PRO A 70 17.61 3.26 5.41
C PRO A 70 17.09 4.69 5.51
N PHE A 71 15.75 4.86 5.48
CA PHE A 71 15.09 6.17 5.54
C PHE A 71 14.47 6.48 6.92
N LYS A 72 14.96 5.91 8.02
CA LYS A 72 14.42 6.10 9.38
C LYS A 72 14.26 7.56 9.85
N GLY A 73 14.99 8.50 9.24
CA GLY A 73 14.88 9.93 9.52
C GLY A 73 13.76 10.64 8.76
N TRP A 74 12.95 9.92 7.97
CA TRP A 74 11.87 10.48 7.15
C TRP A 74 10.91 11.36 7.97
N ARG A 75 10.49 10.88 9.15
CA ARG A 75 9.54 11.60 10.01
C ARG A 75 10.06 12.97 10.48
N ASP A 76 11.37 13.09 10.66
CA ASP A 76 12.04 14.28 11.17
C ASP A 76 12.41 15.28 10.06
N LYS A 77 12.27 14.89 8.77
CA LYS A 77 12.47 15.80 7.65
C LYS A 77 11.46 16.95 7.68
N PRO A 78 11.75 18.08 6.98
CA PRO A 78 10.81 19.17 6.82
C PRO A 78 9.43 18.71 6.34
N PRO A 79 8.33 19.43 6.66
CA PRO A 79 6.98 19.03 6.28
C PRO A 79 6.77 18.75 4.78
N ALA A 80 7.58 19.37 3.91
CA ALA A 80 7.53 19.15 2.46
C ALA A 80 7.80 17.69 2.02
N PHE A 81 8.44 16.87 2.88
CA PHE A 81 8.69 15.45 2.63
C PHE A 81 7.54 14.53 3.05
N ARG A 82 6.48 15.10 3.66
CA ARG A 82 5.29 14.37 4.09
C ARG A 82 4.18 14.66 3.10
N LEU A 83 3.99 13.75 2.14
CA LEU A 83 2.95 13.86 1.14
C LEU A 83 1.57 13.82 1.81
N PRO A 84 0.61 14.63 1.34
CA PRO A 84 -0.78 14.53 1.77
C PRO A 84 -1.35 13.11 1.63
N PHE A 85 -2.15 12.68 2.60
CA PHE A 85 -2.71 11.32 2.64
C PHE A 85 -3.54 10.95 1.40
N ILE A 86 -4.10 11.94 0.71
CA ILE A 86 -4.85 11.80 -0.56
C ILE A 86 -4.02 11.21 -1.73
N TYR A 87 -2.70 11.16 -1.61
CA TYR A 87 -1.79 10.54 -2.59
C TYR A 87 -1.47 9.07 -2.28
N ASN A 88 -1.91 8.52 -1.16
CA ASN A 88 -1.77 7.10 -0.85
C ASN A 88 -2.85 6.71 0.15
N MET A 89 -4.09 7.10 -0.15
CA MET A 89 -5.18 6.84 0.76
C MET A 89 -5.51 5.35 0.70
N THR A 90 -5.33 4.66 1.82
CA THR A 90 -5.72 3.27 1.94
C THR A 90 -7.25 3.16 2.06
N SER A 91 -7.89 2.59 1.05
CA SER A 91 -9.29 2.14 1.13
C SER A 91 -9.31 0.67 1.57
N GLY A 92 -9.93 0.41 2.72
CA GLY A 92 -10.06 -0.93 3.32
C GLY A 92 -10.85 -0.82 4.64
N ALA A 93 -11.30 -1.94 5.20
CA ALA A 93 -12.10 -1.95 6.44
C ALA A 93 -11.34 -1.37 7.66
N ILE A 94 -10.01 -1.34 7.63
CA ILE A 94 -9.12 -0.69 8.60
C ILE A 94 -9.15 0.84 8.53
N TYR A 95 -9.58 1.47 7.43
CA TYR A 95 -9.83 2.92 7.43
C TYR A 95 -11.17 3.21 8.10
N THR A 96 -11.17 3.07 9.43
CA THR A 96 -12.33 3.27 10.32
C THR A 96 -12.84 4.72 10.34
N TYR A 97 -12.18 5.64 9.64
CA TYR A 97 -12.45 7.07 9.69
C TYR A 97 -13.36 7.56 8.56
N ALA A 98 -14.56 6.98 8.49
CA ALA A 98 -15.60 7.29 7.49
C ALA A 98 -15.94 8.78 7.37
N ALA A 99 -15.83 9.56 8.47
CA ALA A 99 -16.05 11.00 8.44
C ALA A 99 -14.99 11.76 7.61
N ALA A 100 -13.72 11.35 7.69
CA ALA A 100 -12.66 11.92 6.86
C ALA A 100 -12.78 11.44 5.41
N PHE A 101 -13.16 10.18 5.18
CA PHE A 101 -13.45 9.69 3.84
C PHE A 101 -14.53 10.52 3.16
N LYS A 102 -15.66 10.76 3.83
CA LYS A 102 -16.75 11.60 3.30
C LYS A 102 -16.31 13.05 3.02
N LYS A 103 -15.36 13.57 3.79
CA LYS A 103 -14.91 14.96 3.67
C LYS A 103 -13.82 15.15 2.60
N TYR A 104 -12.88 14.22 2.49
CA TYR A 104 -11.68 14.37 1.66
C TYR A 104 -11.60 13.36 0.51
N GLY A 105 -12.49 12.38 0.45
CA GLY A 105 -12.45 11.30 -0.54
C GLY A 105 -12.53 11.79 -1.99
N ALA A 106 -13.25 12.89 -2.24
CA ALA A 106 -13.31 13.52 -3.56
C ALA A 106 -11.99 14.18 -4.00
N GLN A 107 -11.05 14.40 -3.08
CA GLN A 107 -9.74 15.02 -3.34
C GLN A 107 -8.64 13.98 -3.55
N ASN A 108 -8.98 12.69 -3.51
CA ASN A 108 -8.00 11.64 -3.67
C ASN A 108 -7.43 11.65 -5.08
N HIS A 109 -6.10 11.61 -5.19
CA HIS A 109 -5.41 11.43 -6.47
C HIS A 109 -5.11 9.95 -6.70
N LEU A 110 -4.83 9.23 -5.61
CA LEU A 110 -4.45 7.83 -5.60
C LEU A 110 -5.18 7.11 -4.45
N ILE A 111 -5.82 5.98 -4.77
CA ILE A 111 -6.44 5.08 -3.81
C ILE A 111 -5.66 3.77 -3.85
N LYS A 112 -5.21 3.32 -2.69
CA LYS A 112 -4.59 2.01 -2.49
C LYS A 112 -5.62 1.12 -1.80
N GLU A 113 -6.08 0.08 -2.48
CA GLU A 113 -6.91 -0.92 -1.82
C GLU A 113 -6.01 -1.85 -1.01
N THR A 114 -6.30 -2.00 0.28
CA THR A 114 -5.75 -3.09 1.07
C THR A 114 -6.83 -4.16 1.12
N VAL A 115 -6.58 -5.28 0.43
CA VAL A 115 -7.50 -6.41 0.48
C VAL A 115 -7.47 -6.95 1.92
N GLU A 116 -8.53 -6.66 2.68
CA GLU A 116 -8.79 -7.39 3.91
C GLU A 116 -9.50 -8.68 3.55
N TYR A 117 -8.79 -9.78 3.74
CA TYR A 117 -9.36 -11.11 3.71
C TYR A 117 -10.08 -11.36 5.04
N GLY A 118 -11.30 -10.84 5.14
CA GLY A 118 -12.24 -11.11 6.22
C GLY A 118 -13.52 -11.73 5.66
N GLU A 119 -14.16 -12.61 6.42
CA GLU A 119 -15.28 -13.51 6.03
C GLU A 119 -16.56 -12.83 5.48
N ASP A 120 -16.57 -11.51 5.30
CA ASP A 120 -17.74 -10.77 4.83
C ASP A 120 -17.87 -10.83 3.31
N LYS A 121 -18.46 -11.93 2.84
CA LYS A 121 -18.99 -12.03 1.48
C LYS A 121 -19.94 -10.85 1.22
N ILE A 122 -19.57 -9.96 0.30
CA ILE A 122 -20.45 -8.90 -0.20
C ILE A 122 -21.77 -9.55 -0.69
N PRO A 123 -22.93 -9.25 -0.07
CA PRO A 123 -24.19 -9.88 -0.46
C PRO A 123 -24.54 -9.53 -1.91
N GLY A 124 -24.60 -10.54 -2.78
CA GLY A 124 -25.05 -10.38 -4.16
C GLY A 124 -23.95 -10.38 -5.23
N VAL A 125 -22.66 -10.48 -4.85
CA VAL A 125 -21.56 -10.64 -5.80
C VAL A 125 -21.12 -12.10 -5.84
N SER A 126 -21.47 -12.82 -6.91
CA SER A 126 -20.92 -14.16 -7.18
C SER A 126 -19.64 -14.03 -8.01
N PHE A 127 -18.50 -14.31 -7.40
CA PHE A 127 -17.26 -14.50 -8.13
C PHE A 127 -17.25 -15.92 -8.72
N ASP A 128 -17.06 -16.03 -10.03
CA ASP A 128 -17.01 -17.31 -10.73
C ASP A 128 -15.67 -17.99 -10.46
N GLN A 129 -15.64 -18.98 -9.56
CA GLN A 129 -14.54 -19.94 -9.49
C GLN A 129 -15.03 -21.33 -9.06
N SER A 130 -14.67 -22.34 -9.86
CA SER A 130 -14.61 -23.73 -9.46
C SER A 130 -13.59 -23.89 -8.33
N SER A 131 -14.08 -24.04 -7.10
CA SER A 131 -13.28 -24.17 -5.86
C SER A 131 -12.23 -23.06 -5.68
N PRO A 132 -12.62 -21.87 -5.21
CA PRO A 132 -11.66 -20.79 -4.99
C PRO A 132 -10.61 -21.19 -3.95
N PRO A 133 -9.34 -20.81 -4.14
CA PRO A 133 -8.31 -20.94 -3.10
C PRO A 133 -8.78 -20.23 -1.83
N THR A 134 -8.43 -20.81 -0.68
CA THR A 134 -8.73 -20.22 0.61
C THR A 134 -8.04 -18.86 0.74
N ASP A 135 -8.58 -18.01 1.61
CA ASP A 135 -8.00 -16.70 1.87
C ASP A 135 -6.53 -16.79 2.32
N GLU A 136 -6.17 -17.82 3.10
CA GLU A 136 -4.77 -18.10 3.46
C GLU A 136 -3.89 -18.42 2.25
N GLU A 137 -4.40 -19.20 1.30
CA GLU A 137 -3.66 -19.55 0.08
C GLU A 137 -3.48 -18.34 -0.83
N ARG A 138 -4.50 -17.47 -0.90
CA ARG A 138 -4.41 -16.21 -1.64
C ARG A 138 -3.43 -15.26 -0.96
N MET A 139 -3.51 -15.07 0.36
CA MET A 139 -2.55 -14.26 1.12
C MET A 139 -1.12 -14.75 0.90
N ARG A 140 -0.86 -16.06 1.02
CA ARG A 140 0.47 -16.62 0.73
C ARG A 140 0.90 -16.37 -0.71
N ALA A 141 0.00 -16.51 -1.68
CA ALA A 141 0.29 -16.24 -3.09
C ALA A 141 0.71 -14.78 -3.30
N TRP A 142 0.04 -13.83 -2.65
CA TRP A 142 0.45 -12.42 -2.61
C TRP A 142 1.81 -12.23 -1.91
N GLU A 143 2.04 -12.87 -0.75
CA GLU A 143 3.28 -12.79 0.02
C GLU A 143 4.50 -13.33 -0.73
N VAL A 144 4.33 -14.35 -1.58
CA VAL A 144 5.41 -14.92 -2.41
C VAL A 144 5.46 -14.31 -3.82
N GLY A 145 4.68 -13.26 -4.10
CA GLY A 145 4.72 -12.53 -5.37
C GLY A 145 4.07 -13.24 -6.57
N HIS A 146 3.15 -14.17 -6.32
CA HIS A 146 2.41 -14.95 -7.32
C HIS A 146 0.87 -14.77 -7.21
N PRO A 147 0.33 -13.54 -7.18
CA PRO A 147 -1.13 -13.34 -7.12
C PRO A 147 -1.83 -13.75 -8.43
N ASP A 148 -3.11 -14.13 -8.33
CA ASP A 148 -3.90 -14.65 -9.45
C ASP A 148 -4.56 -13.51 -10.25
N TYR A 149 -3.75 -12.80 -11.05
CA TYR A 149 -4.18 -11.65 -11.84
C TYR A 149 -5.27 -11.95 -12.89
N LEU A 150 -5.53 -13.22 -13.20
CA LEU A 150 -6.52 -13.63 -14.20
C LEU A 150 -7.79 -14.24 -13.58
N GLY A 151 -7.80 -14.46 -12.26
CA GLY A 151 -8.93 -15.03 -11.54
C GLY A 151 -9.33 -14.18 -10.34
N ALA A 152 -9.07 -14.67 -9.13
CA ALA A 152 -9.62 -14.05 -7.91
C ALA A 152 -9.08 -12.64 -7.67
N ASP A 153 -7.84 -12.37 -8.09
CA ASP A 153 -7.16 -11.07 -7.94
C ASP A 153 -7.21 -10.23 -9.23
N ALA A 154 -8.10 -10.58 -10.17
CA ALA A 154 -8.25 -9.84 -11.42
C ALA A 154 -8.74 -8.41 -11.19
N TYR A 155 -8.18 -7.47 -11.97
CA TYR A 155 -8.55 -6.05 -11.90
C TYR A 155 -10.06 -5.80 -12.05
N SER A 156 -10.77 -6.61 -12.83
CA SER A 156 -12.22 -6.51 -12.99
C SER A 156 -12.99 -6.80 -11.70
N ASN A 157 -12.47 -7.65 -10.83
CA ASN A 157 -13.06 -7.95 -9.52
C ASN A 157 -12.75 -6.82 -8.53
N ILE A 158 -11.53 -6.30 -8.57
CA ILE A 158 -11.09 -5.14 -7.78
C ILE A 158 -11.95 -3.92 -8.11
N GLN A 159 -12.14 -3.61 -9.39
CA GLN A 159 -12.96 -2.48 -9.81
C GLN A 159 -14.41 -2.59 -9.33
N LYS A 160 -15.00 -3.80 -9.37
CA LYS A 160 -16.36 -4.03 -8.86
C LYS A 160 -16.47 -3.80 -7.36
N ALA A 161 -15.47 -4.21 -6.57
CA ALA A 161 -15.46 -3.99 -5.13
C ALA A 161 -15.38 -2.49 -4.80
N ILE A 162 -14.55 -1.75 -5.54
CA ILE A 162 -14.45 -0.29 -5.45
C ILE A 162 -15.78 0.37 -5.80
N ASP A 163 -16.39 0.03 -6.93
CA ASP A 163 -17.64 0.63 -7.40
C ASP A 163 -18.77 0.40 -6.38
N HIS A 164 -18.87 -0.80 -5.80
CA HIS A 164 -19.85 -1.10 -4.75
C HIS A 164 -19.59 -0.32 -3.45
N ALA A 165 -18.34 -0.10 -3.07
CA ALA A 165 -18.00 0.70 -1.89
C ALA A 165 -18.28 2.21 -2.06
N LEU A 166 -18.52 2.67 -3.29
CA LEU A 166 -18.82 4.05 -3.64
C LEU A 166 -20.32 4.36 -3.73
N GLU A 167 -21.19 3.35 -3.67
CA GLU A 167 -22.67 3.50 -3.53
C GLU A 167 -23.09 3.80 -2.09
#